data_AF-A0A1F5A234-F1
#
_entry.id   AF-A0A1F5A234-F1
#
_cell.length_a   1.000
_cell.length_b   1.000
_cell.length_c   1.000
_cell.angle_alpha   90.00
_cell.angle_beta   90.00
_cell.angle_gamma   90.00
#
_symmetry.space_group_name_H-M   'P 1'
#
loop_
_entity.id
_entity.type
_entity.pdbx_description
1 polymer ?
#
loop_
_entity_poly.entity_id
_entity_poly.type
_entity_poly.pdbx_seq_one_letter_code
_entity_poly.pdbx_strand_id
1 'polypeptide(L)'
;MNSPKDGKTSLRSWFAGGAAALVVLLTAGSCRFGIPDYSLTVVIEDGVTGTPEAGRYVHQELTTVEYSYVVLDPAHTVEVVINGVARTIGYGSIVMYGDGYELKARLVDLRGTWKMTLTYDDASISSPGEFTLTLEGADLTSGTFTDSRGASGVWSAYSGYLTLTYNDWFDYVLTGTVFYMQGTFSGEELTGTWTATRQN
;
A
#
# COMPACT_ATOMS: atom_id res chain seq x y z
N MET A 1 -104.65 0.19 11.22
CA MET A 1 -103.39 -0.41 11.70
C MET A 1 -102.28 0.10 10.80
N ASN A 2 -101.41 0.96 11.34
CA ASN A 2 -100.38 1.65 10.56
C ASN A 2 -99.20 0.73 10.28
N SER A 3 -98.81 0.70 9.02
CA SER A 3 -97.72 -0.09 8.43
C SER A 3 -96.34 0.52 8.75
N PRO A 4 -95.33 -0.28 9.15
CA PRO A 4 -93.96 0.20 9.29
C PRO A 4 -93.26 0.27 7.92
N LYS A 5 -92.60 1.39 7.65
CA LYS A 5 -91.77 1.60 6.45
C LYS A 5 -90.38 0.99 6.66
N ASP A 6 -90.05 0.01 5.83
CA ASP A 6 -88.70 -0.55 5.68
C ASP A 6 -87.74 0.47 5.05
N GLY A 7 -86.69 0.84 5.79
CA GLY A 7 -85.56 1.61 5.30
C GLY A 7 -84.45 0.68 4.82
N LYS A 8 -84.34 0.49 3.50
CA LYS A 8 -83.20 -0.22 2.87
C LYS A 8 -82.02 0.75 2.70
N THR A 9 -81.04 0.66 3.58
CA THR A 9 -79.75 1.34 3.47
C THR A 9 -78.86 0.57 2.48
N SER A 10 -78.61 1.15 1.29
CA SER A 10 -77.73 0.54 0.30
C SER A 10 -76.25 0.75 0.65
N LEU A 11 -75.53 -0.33 0.97
CA LEU A 11 -74.06 -0.35 0.98
C LEU A 11 -73.56 -0.30 -0.48
N ARG A 12 -73.32 0.91 -0.99
CA ARG A 12 -72.63 1.13 -2.27
C ARG A 12 -71.12 1.12 -2.05
N SER A 13 -70.50 0.05 -2.53
CA SER A 13 -69.27 0.06 -3.34
C SER A 13 -68.23 1.17 -3.05
N TRP A 14 -67.27 0.92 -2.16
CA TRP A 14 -66.17 1.85 -1.86
C TRP A 14 -64.79 1.17 -1.77
N PHE A 15 -64.55 0.08 -2.51
CA PHE A 15 -63.29 -0.69 -2.38
C PHE A 15 -62.61 -1.10 -3.70
N ALA A 16 -62.92 -0.47 -4.85
CA ALA A 16 -62.32 -0.85 -6.14
C ALA A 16 -61.24 0.12 -6.68
N GLY A 17 -60.94 1.24 -6.00
CA GLY A 17 -60.06 2.29 -6.53
C GLY A 17 -58.67 2.43 -5.91
N GLY A 18 -58.30 1.58 -4.93
CA GLY A 18 -57.07 1.79 -4.13
C GLY A 18 -55.84 0.99 -4.57
N ALA A 19 -56.00 -0.12 -5.31
CA ALA A 19 -54.90 -1.03 -5.62
C ALA A 19 -54.00 -0.56 -6.78
N ALA A 20 -54.55 0.18 -7.75
CA ALA A 20 -53.79 0.63 -8.92
C ALA A 20 -52.83 1.79 -8.60
N ALA A 21 -53.16 2.66 -7.66
CA ALA A 21 -52.30 3.80 -7.27
C ALA A 21 -51.07 3.37 -6.46
N LEU A 22 -51.16 2.29 -5.68
CA LEU A 22 -50.05 1.78 -4.86
C LEU A 22 -48.96 1.10 -5.71
N VAL A 23 -49.34 0.45 -6.82
CA VAL A 23 -48.40 -0.22 -7.75
C VAL A 23 -47.58 0.81 -8.56
N VAL A 24 -48.16 1.97 -8.90
CA VAL A 24 -47.46 3.06 -9.60
C VAL A 24 -46.48 3.80 -8.67
N LEU A 25 -46.75 3.88 -7.37
CA LEU A 25 -45.82 4.47 -6.40
C LEU A 25 -44.63 3.56 -6.08
N LEU A 26 -44.75 2.24 -6.23
CA LEU A 26 -43.65 1.29 -6.03
C LEU A 26 -42.65 1.27 -7.18
N THR A 27 -43.04 1.62 -8.42
CA THR A 27 -42.10 1.71 -9.56
C THR A 27 -41.31 3.03 -9.59
N ALA A 28 -41.81 4.08 -8.93
CA ALA A 28 -41.08 5.34 -8.74
C ALA A 28 -40.12 5.30 -7.53
N GLY A 29 -40.20 4.26 -6.70
CA GLY A 29 -39.44 4.09 -5.46
C GLY A 29 -38.15 3.28 -5.59
N SER A 30 -37.74 2.89 -6.80
CA SER A 30 -36.38 2.37 -7.03
C SER A 30 -35.37 3.53 -7.06
N CYS A 31 -35.35 4.33 -5.98
CA CYS A 31 -34.16 5.08 -5.62
C CYS A 31 -33.06 4.05 -5.40
N ARG A 32 -32.30 3.79 -6.47
CA ARG A 32 -31.00 3.14 -6.38
C ARG A 32 -30.22 4.03 -5.41
N PHE A 33 -30.09 3.61 -4.15
CA PHE A 33 -29.06 4.15 -3.29
C PHE A 33 -27.77 3.90 -4.05
N GLY A 34 -27.32 4.93 -4.77
CA GLY A 34 -26.20 4.82 -5.68
C GLY A 34 -25.01 4.40 -4.85
N ILE A 35 -24.38 3.29 -5.23
CA ILE A 35 -23.06 2.96 -4.71
C ILE A 35 -22.18 4.16 -5.07
N PRO A 36 -21.57 4.84 -4.10
CA PRO A 36 -20.80 6.03 -4.39
C PRO A 36 -19.62 5.70 -5.29
N ASP A 37 -19.29 6.64 -6.17
CA ASP A 37 -18.11 6.58 -7.02
C ASP A 37 -16.92 7.25 -6.29
N TYR A 38 -15.78 6.57 -6.30
CA TYR A 38 -14.52 7.02 -5.71
C TYR A 38 -13.43 7.12 -6.79
N SER A 39 -12.57 8.12 -6.69
CA SER A 39 -11.47 8.31 -7.64
C SER A 39 -10.14 7.73 -7.14
N LEU A 40 -9.44 7.09 -8.07
CA LEU A 40 -8.08 6.58 -7.91
C LEU A 40 -7.17 7.33 -8.89
N THR A 41 -6.13 7.97 -8.38
CA THR A 41 -5.07 8.57 -9.18
C THR A 41 -3.88 7.63 -9.20
N VAL A 42 -3.43 7.26 -10.39
CA VAL A 42 -2.27 6.39 -10.62
C VAL A 42 -1.14 7.23 -11.17
N VAL A 43 -0.02 7.22 -10.45
CA VAL A 43 1.22 7.91 -10.83
C VAL A 43 2.27 6.83 -11.05
N ILE A 44 2.89 6.82 -12.24
CA ILE A 44 4.01 5.93 -12.55
C ILE A 44 5.22 6.83 -12.78
N GLU A 45 6.26 6.68 -11.95
CA GLU A 45 7.53 7.39 -12.14
C GLU A 45 8.41 6.70 -13.19
N ASP A 46 9.41 7.43 -13.67
CA ASP A 46 10.37 6.94 -14.66
C ASP A 46 11.04 5.63 -14.20
N GLY A 47 11.27 4.73 -15.15
CA GLY A 47 11.87 3.42 -14.91
C GLY A 47 10.89 2.32 -14.48
N VAL A 48 9.59 2.63 -14.35
CA VAL A 48 8.53 1.67 -14.01
C VAL A 48 7.48 1.61 -15.12
N THR A 49 6.87 0.44 -15.30
CA THR A 49 5.70 0.23 -16.16
C THR A 49 4.77 -0.80 -15.55
N GLY A 50 3.48 -0.81 -15.90
CA GLY A 50 2.54 -1.78 -15.35
C GLY A 50 1.07 -1.42 -15.53
N THR A 51 0.23 -2.09 -14.75
CA THR A 51 -1.22 -1.87 -14.69
C THR A 51 -1.67 -1.54 -13.25
N PRO A 52 -2.65 -0.64 -13.08
CA PRO A 52 -3.22 0.27 -14.09
C PRO A 52 -2.19 1.24 -14.70
N GLU A 53 -2.50 1.80 -15.86
CA GLU A 53 -1.67 2.85 -16.47
C GLU A 53 -1.74 4.15 -15.66
N ALA A 54 -0.82 5.09 -15.89
CA ALA A 54 -0.88 6.40 -15.25
C ALA A 54 -2.15 7.15 -15.69
N GLY A 55 -2.91 7.68 -14.73
CA GLY A 55 -4.17 8.33 -15.02
C GLY A 55 -5.09 8.48 -13.82
N ARG A 56 -6.31 8.96 -14.07
CA ARG A 56 -7.36 9.05 -13.04
C ARG A 56 -8.51 8.12 -13.43
N TYR A 57 -8.88 7.25 -12.50
CA TYR A 57 -9.92 6.25 -12.65
C TYR A 57 -11.05 6.51 -11.66
N VAL A 58 -12.26 6.08 -12.02
CA VAL A 58 -13.44 6.13 -11.16
C VAL A 58 -13.93 4.71 -10.95
N HIS A 59 -14.09 4.33 -9.69
CA HIS A 59 -14.51 3.01 -9.26
C HIS A 59 -15.66 3.12 -8.26
N GLN A 60 -16.55 2.14 -8.24
CA GLN A 60 -17.60 2.06 -7.23
C GLN A 60 -17.00 1.68 -5.87
N GLU A 61 -17.62 2.11 -4.78
CA GLU A 61 -17.31 1.64 -3.43
C GLU A 61 -17.22 0.10 -3.34
N LEU A 62 -16.25 -0.38 -2.56
CA LEU A 62 -15.86 -1.79 -2.39
C LEU A 62 -15.30 -2.45 -3.65
N THR A 63 -15.04 -1.72 -4.73
CA THR A 63 -14.28 -2.25 -5.86
C THR A 63 -12.85 -2.56 -5.43
N THR A 64 -12.38 -3.78 -5.71
CA THR A 64 -10.98 -4.16 -5.60
C THR A 64 -10.27 -3.84 -6.91
N VAL A 65 -9.24 -3.01 -6.83
CA VAL A 65 -8.35 -2.67 -7.95
C VAL A 65 -7.04 -3.41 -7.76
N GLU A 66 -6.80 -4.41 -8.60
CA GLU A 66 -5.53 -5.12 -8.69
C GLU A 66 -4.49 -4.23 -9.40
N TYR A 67 -3.23 -4.33 -8.98
CA TYR A 67 -2.11 -3.65 -9.61
C TYR A 67 -0.90 -4.57 -9.76
N SER A 68 -0.10 -4.33 -10.80
CA SER A 68 1.12 -5.06 -11.10
C SER A 68 2.06 -4.19 -11.91
N TYR A 69 3.20 -3.86 -11.34
CA TYR A 69 4.25 -3.02 -11.91
C TYR A 69 5.57 -3.77 -11.93
N VAL A 70 6.35 -3.48 -12.96
CA VAL A 70 7.67 -4.04 -13.20
C VAL A 70 8.65 -2.92 -13.51
N VAL A 71 9.92 -3.18 -13.21
CA VAL A 71 11.02 -2.28 -13.57
C VAL A 71 11.38 -2.46 -15.04
N LEU A 72 11.76 -1.36 -15.70
CA LEU A 72 12.31 -1.40 -17.06
C LEU A 72 13.75 -1.92 -17.07
N ASP A 73 14.51 -1.61 -16.01
CA ASP A 73 15.86 -2.10 -15.79
C ASP A 73 15.88 -3.14 -14.66
N PRO A 74 16.27 -4.41 -14.93
CA PRO A 74 16.26 -5.48 -13.94
C PRO A 74 17.24 -5.27 -12.77
N ALA A 75 18.18 -4.32 -12.85
CA ALA A 75 19.03 -3.95 -11.72
C ALA A 75 18.24 -3.25 -10.60
N HIS A 76 17.13 -2.59 -10.92
CA HIS A 76 16.34 -1.81 -9.97
C HIS A 76 15.25 -2.64 -9.29
N THR A 77 14.62 -2.05 -8.28
CA THR A 77 13.47 -2.62 -7.56
C THR A 77 12.31 -1.64 -7.61
N VAL A 78 11.09 -2.11 -7.87
CA VAL A 78 9.87 -1.31 -7.85
C VAL A 78 9.21 -1.35 -6.47
N GLU A 79 8.67 -0.22 -6.05
CA GLU A 79 7.74 -0.11 -4.94
C GLU A 79 6.47 0.62 -5.35
N VAL A 80 5.39 0.31 -4.65
CA VAL A 80 4.13 1.03 -4.75
C VAL A 80 3.87 1.74 -3.42
N VAL A 81 3.54 3.02 -3.50
CA VAL A 81 3.15 3.85 -2.36
C VAL A 81 1.68 4.17 -2.47
N ILE A 82 0.90 3.83 -1.44
CA ILE A 82 -0.54 4.13 -1.37
C ILE A 82 -0.77 5.28 -0.40
N ASN A 83 -1.35 6.37 -0.89
CA ASN A 83 -1.65 7.60 -0.14
C ASN A 83 -0.46 8.15 0.65
N GLY A 84 0.76 8.00 0.12
CA GLY A 84 1.99 8.44 0.77
C GLY A 84 2.44 7.63 2.00
N VAL A 85 1.70 6.58 2.41
CA VAL A 85 1.96 5.86 3.68
C VAL A 85 2.49 4.45 3.45
N ALA A 86 1.76 3.62 2.72
CA ALA A 86 2.06 2.19 2.65
C ALA A 86 3.01 1.90 1.49
N ARG A 87 4.20 1.35 1.80
CA ARG A 87 5.07 0.73 0.80
C ARG A 87 4.60 -0.71 0.60
N THR A 88 4.35 -1.10 -0.64
CA THR A 88 4.12 -2.48 -1.04
C THR A 88 5.09 -2.85 -2.17
N ILE A 89 5.33 -4.15 -2.32
CA ILE A 89 6.01 -4.67 -3.51
C ILE A 89 5.21 -4.31 -4.77
N GLY A 90 5.82 -4.44 -5.95
CA GLY A 90 5.24 -4.00 -7.23
C GLY A 90 3.87 -4.58 -7.61
N TYR A 91 3.26 -5.46 -6.81
CA TYR A 91 1.95 -6.04 -7.09
C TYR A 91 1.09 -6.14 -5.83
N GLY A 92 -0.23 -6.17 -6.03
CA GLY A 92 -1.20 -6.30 -4.94
C GLY A 92 -2.56 -5.75 -5.36
N SER A 93 -3.37 -5.37 -4.37
CA SER A 93 -4.67 -4.75 -4.63
C SER A 93 -5.05 -3.71 -3.60
N ILE A 94 -5.97 -2.83 -3.99
CA ILE A 94 -6.54 -1.77 -3.15
C ILE A 94 -8.06 -1.92 -3.20
N VAL A 95 -8.71 -1.90 -2.04
CA VAL A 95 -10.17 -1.84 -1.96
C VAL A 95 -10.59 -0.38 -1.79
N MET A 96 -11.47 0.09 -2.66
CA MET A 96 -11.93 1.48 -2.69
C MET A 96 -12.97 1.74 -1.59
N TYR A 97 -12.54 2.37 -0.49
CA TYR A 97 -13.40 2.74 0.66
C TYR A 97 -13.68 4.25 0.77
N GLY A 98 -13.13 5.07 -0.13
CA GLY A 98 -13.23 6.52 -0.09
C GLY A 98 -12.61 7.15 -1.32
N ASP A 99 -12.79 8.47 -1.46
CA ASP A 99 -12.21 9.23 -2.58
C ASP A 99 -10.76 9.65 -2.30
N GLY A 100 -10.03 10.01 -3.36
CA GLY A 100 -8.70 10.60 -3.26
C GLY A 100 -7.57 9.60 -3.04
N TYR A 101 -7.76 8.34 -3.45
CA TYR A 101 -6.65 7.39 -3.43
C TYR A 101 -5.57 7.82 -4.44
N GLU A 102 -4.33 7.78 -4.00
CA GLU A 102 -3.15 7.90 -4.85
C GLU A 102 -2.35 6.59 -4.78
N LEU A 103 -2.21 5.93 -5.93
CA LEU A 103 -1.29 4.82 -6.12
C LEU A 103 -0.10 5.35 -6.90
N LYS A 104 1.07 5.36 -6.26
CA LYS A 104 2.31 5.81 -6.88
C LYS A 104 3.29 4.65 -7.02
N ALA A 105 3.57 4.22 -8.25
CA ALA A 105 4.58 3.22 -8.57
C ALA A 105 5.91 3.90 -8.92
N ARG A 106 6.99 3.50 -8.27
CA ARG A 106 8.32 4.10 -8.46
C ARG A 106 9.46 3.13 -8.17
N LEU A 107 10.68 3.52 -8.54
CA LEU A 107 11.89 2.80 -8.12
C LEU A 107 12.15 3.03 -6.64
N VAL A 108 12.65 2.00 -5.94
CA VAL A 108 13.03 2.13 -4.54
C VAL A 108 14.26 3.03 -4.43
N ASP A 109 14.11 4.11 -3.68
CA ASP A 109 15.23 4.97 -3.27
C ASP A 109 15.65 4.65 -1.83
N LEU A 110 16.84 4.07 -1.70
CA LEU A 110 17.47 3.70 -0.44
C LEU A 110 18.19 4.87 0.24
N ARG A 111 18.44 5.98 -0.47
CA ARG A 111 19.23 7.09 0.06
C ARG A 111 18.53 7.78 1.23
N GLY A 112 19.34 8.33 2.13
CA GLY A 112 18.88 8.97 3.36
C GLY A 112 19.23 8.18 4.62
N THR A 113 18.63 8.59 5.73
CA THR A 113 18.98 8.08 7.06
C THR A 113 18.06 6.96 7.50
N TRP A 114 18.65 5.92 8.09
CA TRP A 114 18.00 4.72 8.58
C TRP A 114 18.41 4.47 10.01
N LYS A 115 17.46 4.06 10.86
CA LYS A 115 17.75 3.55 12.19
C LYS A 115 17.92 2.04 12.09
N MET A 116 19.14 1.57 12.34
CA MET A 116 19.56 0.19 12.21
C MET A 116 19.66 -0.51 13.56
N THR A 117 19.34 -1.80 13.56
CA THR A 117 19.51 -2.71 14.69
C THR A 117 20.24 -3.96 14.22
N LEU A 118 21.25 -4.38 14.98
CA LEU A 118 21.95 -5.66 14.77
C LEU A 118 21.62 -6.62 15.90
N THR A 119 21.42 -7.89 15.56
CA THR A 119 21.20 -8.98 16.50
C THR A 119 22.20 -10.07 16.20
N TYR A 120 23.12 -10.32 17.13
CA TYR A 120 24.18 -11.32 16.98
C TYR A 120 23.61 -12.73 17.22
N ASP A 121 24.08 -13.72 16.47
CA ASP A 121 23.69 -15.12 16.69
C ASP A 121 24.25 -15.66 18.02
N ASP A 122 25.45 -15.19 18.41
CA ASP A 122 26.05 -15.50 19.70
C ASP A 122 25.45 -14.60 20.80
N ALA A 123 24.52 -15.16 21.56
CA ALA A 123 23.85 -14.48 22.67
C ALA A 123 24.79 -14.13 23.85
N SER A 124 26.03 -14.64 23.89
CA SER A 124 27.02 -14.27 24.90
C SER A 124 27.64 -12.88 24.64
N ILE A 125 27.51 -12.37 23.42
CA ILE A 125 28.06 -11.09 22.99
C ILE A 125 26.92 -10.07 22.90
N SER A 126 27.08 -8.93 23.59
CA SER A 126 26.09 -7.86 23.54
C SER A 126 26.10 -7.17 22.17
N SER A 127 24.92 -6.99 21.58
CA SER A 127 24.79 -6.23 20.33
C SER A 127 25.08 -4.74 20.56
N PRO A 128 25.49 -3.99 19.52
CA PRO A 128 25.94 -2.60 19.66
C PRO A 128 24.81 -1.59 19.95
N GLY A 129 23.58 -2.05 20.15
CA GLY A 129 22.39 -1.20 20.27
C GLY A 129 21.89 -0.67 18.92
N GLU A 130 20.92 0.25 18.97
CA GLU A 130 20.44 0.97 17.78
C GLU A 130 21.45 2.04 17.36
N PHE A 131 21.65 2.22 16.05
CA PHE A 131 22.47 3.29 15.50
C PHE A 131 21.86 3.82 14.20
N THR A 132 22.29 5.01 13.75
CA THR A 132 21.82 5.55 12.47
C THR A 132 22.83 5.28 11.36
N LEU A 133 22.33 4.92 10.18
CA LEU A 133 23.09 4.67 8.97
C LEU A 133 22.57 5.63 7.87
N THR A 134 23.45 6.41 7.26
CA THR A 134 23.09 7.32 6.16
C THR A 134 23.64 6.78 4.86
N LEU A 135 22.75 6.43 3.93
CA LEU A 135 23.07 5.96 2.58
C LEU A 135 23.10 7.14 1.60
N GLU A 136 24.18 7.29 0.86
CA GLU A 136 24.38 8.33 -0.15
C GLU A 136 24.84 7.70 -1.47
N GLY A 137 24.53 8.34 -2.61
CA GLY A 137 24.86 7.82 -3.93
C GLY A 137 24.30 8.67 -5.06
N ALA A 138 24.99 8.70 -6.20
CA ALA A 138 24.53 9.40 -7.40
C ALA A 138 23.40 8.64 -8.12
N ASP A 139 23.40 7.30 -8.00
CA ASP A 139 22.37 6.42 -8.54
C ASP A 139 21.52 5.78 -7.42
N LEU A 140 20.56 4.93 -7.80
CA LEU A 140 19.65 4.23 -6.88
C LEU A 140 20.14 2.82 -6.51
N THR A 141 21.23 2.35 -7.11
CA THR A 141 21.71 0.96 -7.02
C THR A 141 23.06 0.83 -6.35
N SER A 142 23.74 1.93 -6.04
CA SER A 142 25.04 1.92 -5.39
C SER A 142 25.40 3.26 -4.75
N GLY A 143 26.36 3.20 -3.84
CA GLY A 143 26.97 4.40 -3.28
C GLY A 143 27.78 4.12 -2.04
N THR A 144 27.86 5.12 -1.17
CA THR A 144 28.60 5.09 0.09
C THR A 144 27.65 5.22 1.27
N PHE A 145 28.12 4.82 2.44
CA PHE A 145 27.37 5.07 3.67
C PHE A 145 28.29 5.46 4.83
N THR A 146 27.69 6.08 5.84
CA THR A 146 28.33 6.36 7.13
C THR A 146 27.33 6.12 8.24
N ASP A 147 27.78 5.55 9.36
CA ASP A 147 26.96 5.36 10.55
C ASP A 147 27.28 6.35 11.67
N SER A 148 26.43 6.42 12.70
CA SER A 148 26.63 7.32 13.85
C SER A 148 27.81 6.95 14.75
N ARG A 149 28.45 5.80 14.53
CA ARG A 149 29.66 5.36 15.25
C ARG A 149 30.93 5.80 14.51
N GLY A 150 30.78 6.37 13.31
CA GLY A 150 31.88 6.83 12.45
C GLY A 150 32.39 5.76 11.49
N ALA A 151 31.75 4.59 11.44
CA ALA A 151 32.09 3.54 10.49
C ALA A 151 31.49 3.84 9.11
N SER A 152 32.16 3.39 8.06
CA SER A 152 31.86 3.75 6.69
C SER A 152 32.04 2.59 5.73
N GLY A 153 31.43 2.70 4.56
CA GLY A 153 31.45 1.62 3.60
C GLY A 153 30.81 1.97 2.26
N VAL A 154 30.64 0.92 1.45
CA VAL A 154 29.91 0.98 0.19
C VAL A 154 28.64 0.15 0.28
N TRP A 155 27.59 0.58 -0.41
CA TRP A 155 26.38 -0.21 -0.58
C TRP A 155 26.12 -0.46 -2.06
N SER A 156 25.49 -1.59 -2.36
CA SER A 156 24.98 -1.92 -3.68
C SER A 156 23.66 -2.65 -3.57
N ALA A 157 22.74 -2.36 -4.48
CA ALA A 157 21.44 -2.99 -4.59
C ALA A 157 21.25 -3.54 -6.00
N TYR A 158 20.74 -4.76 -6.08
CA TYR A 158 20.48 -5.42 -7.36
C TYR A 158 19.26 -6.33 -7.23
N SER A 159 18.24 -6.12 -8.07
CA SER A 159 17.12 -7.04 -8.21
C SER A 159 16.44 -7.41 -6.88
N GLY A 160 16.19 -6.41 -6.03
CA GLY A 160 15.57 -6.59 -4.71
C GLY A 160 16.52 -6.95 -3.57
N TYR A 161 17.79 -7.21 -3.85
CA TYR A 161 18.81 -7.51 -2.84
C TYR A 161 19.67 -6.29 -2.53
N LEU A 162 20.10 -6.16 -1.28
CA LEU A 162 20.99 -5.11 -0.78
C LEU A 162 22.22 -5.74 -0.14
N THR A 163 23.39 -5.20 -0.45
CA THR A 163 24.67 -5.50 0.19
C THR A 163 25.28 -4.21 0.73
N LEU A 164 25.68 -4.20 2.01
CA LEU A 164 26.52 -3.15 2.60
C LEU A 164 27.84 -3.77 3.02
N THR A 165 28.95 -3.19 2.58
CA THR A 165 30.31 -3.63 2.90
C THR A 165 31.02 -2.53 3.68
N TYR A 166 31.33 -2.78 4.94
CA TYR A 166 32.10 -1.88 5.78
C TYR A 166 33.58 -1.90 5.38
N ASN A 167 34.22 -0.73 5.36
CA ASN A 167 35.64 -0.57 5.05
C ASN A 167 36.53 -0.56 6.30
N ASP A 168 35.95 -0.21 7.45
CA ASP A 168 36.66 0.15 8.69
C ASP A 168 36.14 -0.58 9.92
N TRP A 169 35.19 -1.50 9.74
CA TRP A 169 34.58 -2.27 10.82
C TRP A 169 34.62 -3.76 10.50
N PHE A 170 35.70 -4.43 10.92
CA PHE A 170 35.88 -5.90 10.90
C PHE A 170 35.44 -6.59 9.58
N ASP A 171 35.61 -5.89 8.45
CA ASP A 171 35.17 -6.31 7.11
C ASP A 171 33.72 -6.86 7.07
N TYR A 172 32.83 -6.27 7.88
CA TYR A 172 31.43 -6.69 7.92
C TYR A 172 30.74 -6.53 6.58
N VAL A 173 30.07 -7.60 6.16
CA VAL A 173 29.18 -7.63 5.01
C VAL A 173 27.75 -7.91 5.49
N LEU A 174 26.85 -6.96 5.25
CA LEU A 174 25.43 -7.07 5.52
C LEU A 174 24.73 -7.35 4.20
N THR A 175 23.98 -8.44 4.11
CA THR A 175 23.16 -8.79 2.96
C THR A 175 21.70 -8.85 3.36
N GLY A 176 20.79 -8.48 2.46
CA GLY A 176 19.37 -8.49 2.78
C GLY A 176 18.49 -8.08 1.60
N THR A 177 17.28 -7.63 1.93
CA THR A 177 16.29 -7.20 0.93
C THR A 177 16.10 -5.68 0.97
N VAL A 178 16.02 -5.07 -0.21
CA VAL A 178 15.82 -3.63 -0.42
C VAL A 178 14.49 -3.16 0.17
N PHE A 179 13.45 -3.98 0.01
CA PHE A 179 12.08 -3.57 0.36
C PHE A 179 11.83 -3.55 1.87
N TYR A 180 12.26 -4.59 2.57
CA TYR A 180 12.05 -4.71 4.02
C TYR A 180 13.21 -4.15 4.85
N MET A 181 14.34 -3.84 4.21
CA MET A 181 15.56 -3.36 4.87
C MET A 181 15.93 -4.24 6.06
N GLN A 182 16.04 -5.53 5.78
CA GLN A 182 16.44 -6.55 6.74
C GLN A 182 17.20 -7.68 6.06
N GLY A 183 18.01 -8.39 6.84
CA GLY A 183 18.72 -9.57 6.37
C GLY A 183 19.72 -10.11 7.38
N THR A 184 20.84 -10.62 6.87
CA THR A 184 21.92 -11.24 7.64
C THR A 184 23.20 -10.46 7.51
N PHE A 185 24.12 -10.63 8.45
CA PHE A 185 25.47 -10.10 8.33
C PHE A 185 26.51 -11.13 8.72
N SER A 186 27.72 -10.96 8.20
CA SER A 186 28.90 -11.74 8.55
C SER A 186 30.14 -10.85 8.51
N GLY A 187 31.03 -10.98 9.48
CA GLY A 187 32.34 -10.32 9.52
C GLY A 187 33.21 -10.97 10.57
N GLU A 188 34.50 -11.17 10.28
CA GLU A 188 35.44 -11.96 11.11
C GLU A 188 34.80 -13.22 11.73
N GLU A 189 34.49 -13.18 13.03
CA GLU A 189 33.93 -14.29 13.81
C GLU A 189 32.45 -14.08 14.21
N LEU A 190 31.81 -13.01 13.73
CA LEU A 190 30.46 -12.63 14.12
C LEU A 190 29.48 -12.74 12.95
N THR A 191 28.36 -13.39 13.22
CA THR A 191 27.21 -13.49 12.32
C THR A 191 25.94 -13.05 13.05
N GLY A 192 24.92 -12.73 12.28
CA GLY A 192 23.62 -12.42 12.84
C GLY A 192 22.65 -11.85 11.84
N THR A 193 21.65 -11.15 12.35
CA THR A 193 20.60 -10.49 11.57
C THR A 193 20.63 -8.98 11.77
N TRP A 194 20.08 -8.27 10.78
CA TRP A 194 19.93 -6.82 10.85
C TRP A 194 18.56 -6.39 10.34
N THR A 195 18.08 -5.28 10.89
CA THR A 195 16.87 -4.58 10.43
C THR A 195 17.14 -3.08 10.39
N ALA A 196 16.44 -2.35 9.53
CA ALA A 196 16.53 -0.90 9.47
C ALA A 196 15.16 -0.25 9.19
N THR A 197 14.90 0.88 9.82
CA THR A 197 13.69 1.69 9.62
C THR A 197 14.06 3.09 9.16
N ARG A 198 13.48 3.56 8.05
CA ARG A 198 13.76 4.89 7.50
C ARG A 198 13.42 5.97 8.53
N GLN A 199 14.30 6.96 8.68
CA GLN A 199 14.05 8.15 9.47
C GLN A 199 13.54 9.26 8.53
N ASN A 200 12.41 9.87 8.89
CA ASN A 200 11.81 10.99 8.15
C ASN A 200 12.36 12.33 8.63
#